data_AF-A0AAD5F2W6-F1
#
_entry.id   AF-A0AAD5F2W6-F1
#
_cell.length_a   1.000
_cell.length_b   1.000
_cell.length_c   1.000
_cell.angle_alpha   90.00
_cell.angle_beta   90.00
_cell.angle_gamma   90.00
#
_symmetry.space_group_name_H-M   'P 1'
#
loop_
_entity.id
_entity.type
_entity.pdbx_description
1 polymer ?
#
loop_
_entity_poly.entity_id
_entity_poly.type
_entity_poly.pdbx_seq_one_letter_code
_entity_poly.pdbx_strand_id
1 'polypeptide(L)'
;MIGSIDCMHWQWKNCPTAWQGDYGNRKGQKSIILKAVAGFDTWVWHAFFGVAGSQNDLNVLGQSPVFNDVLRGEAPNITYEINNTIYQTGYYLADGIYPRWTTFVKTITHPRSHKENFFARYQEGYRKDVERSCRLISCNEILFYSCCKSFRDDEMNST
;
A
#
# COMPACT_ATOMS: atom_id res chain seq x y z
N MET A 1 13.88 2.33 -8.49
CA MET A 1 12.57 2.47 -7.80
C MET A 1 11.81 1.17 -7.96
N ILE A 2 11.23 0.63 -6.89
CA ILE A 2 10.35 -0.55 -6.97
C ILE A 2 8.91 -0.11 -7.30
N GLY A 3 8.39 0.86 -6.57
CA GLY A 3 7.05 1.39 -6.78
C GLY A 3 6.65 2.39 -5.70
N SER A 4 5.44 2.92 -5.83
CA SER A 4 4.80 3.73 -4.80
C SER A 4 4.01 2.81 -3.87
N ILE A 5 4.11 3.03 -2.56
CA ILE A 5 3.42 2.24 -1.53
C ILE A 5 2.28 3.06 -0.93
N ASP A 6 1.09 2.47 -0.81
CA ASP A 6 -0.05 3.14 -0.19
C ASP A 6 -1.11 2.18 0.33
N CYS A 7 -2.01 2.68 1.19
CA CYS A 7 -3.22 1.97 1.55
C CYS A 7 -4.44 2.62 0.89
N MET A 8 -5.39 1.78 0.48
CA MET A 8 -6.70 2.19 0.00
C MET A 8 -7.76 1.62 0.95
N HIS A 9 -8.58 2.51 1.52
CA HIS A 9 -9.77 2.11 2.25
C HIS A 9 -10.93 1.95 1.28
N TRP A 10 -11.59 0.81 1.35
CA TRP A 10 -12.73 0.53 0.50
C TRP A 10 -13.93 0.11 1.31
N GLN A 11 -15.10 0.67 1.00
CA GLN A 11 -16.34 0.32 1.66
C GLN A 11 -16.80 -1.08 1.23
N TRP A 12 -16.95 -1.96 2.21
CA TRP A 12 -17.38 -3.33 2.01
C TRP A 12 -18.89 -3.43 2.15
N LYS A 13 -19.61 -3.18 1.04
CA LYS A 13 -21.07 -3.16 1.01
C LYS A 13 -21.69 -4.51 1.43
N ASN A 14 -21.08 -5.61 1.01
CA ASN A 14 -21.54 -6.98 1.25
C ASN A 14 -20.75 -7.67 2.37
N CYS A 15 -20.36 -6.93 3.41
CA CYS A 15 -19.65 -7.50 4.56
C CYS A 15 -20.54 -8.55 5.29
N PRO A 16 -20.10 -9.82 5.39
CA PRO A 16 -20.84 -10.88 6.07
C PRO A 16 -21.18 -10.50 7.51
N THR A 17 -22.34 -10.94 8.00
CA THR A 17 -22.85 -10.57 9.33
C THR A 17 -21.84 -10.86 10.45
N ALA A 18 -21.15 -12.00 10.38
CA ALA A 18 -20.14 -12.39 11.36
C ALA A 18 -18.94 -11.41 11.44
N TRP A 19 -18.69 -10.63 10.40
CA TRP A 19 -17.52 -9.75 10.26
C TRP A 19 -17.87 -8.27 10.48
N GLN A 20 -19.15 -7.94 10.64
CA GLN A 20 -19.59 -6.54 10.77
C GLN A 20 -19.09 -5.86 12.03
N GLY A 21 -18.82 -6.62 13.11
CA GLY A 21 -18.26 -6.11 14.35
C GLY A 21 -16.84 -5.58 14.15
N ASP A 22 -15.95 -6.41 13.61
CA ASP A 22 -14.52 -6.09 13.48
C ASP A 22 -14.23 -5.07 12.37
N TYR A 23 -15.03 -5.09 11.30
CA TYR A 23 -14.84 -4.25 10.12
C TYR A 23 -15.71 -3.00 10.09
N GLY A 24 -16.63 -2.87 11.06
CA GLY A 24 -17.53 -1.73 11.21
C GLY A 24 -16.85 -0.55 11.91
N ASN A 25 -17.06 0.66 11.38
CA ASN A 25 -16.71 1.89 12.10
C ASN A 25 -17.89 2.35 13.00
N ARG A 26 -17.67 3.42 13.79
CA ARG A 26 -18.70 4.00 14.68
C ARG A 26 -19.98 4.45 13.96
N LYS A 27 -19.94 4.64 12.65
CA LYS A 27 -21.08 5.03 11.80
C LYS A 27 -21.74 3.82 11.11
N GLY A 28 -21.33 2.60 11.44
CA GLY A 28 -21.84 1.35 10.85
C GLY A 28 -21.34 1.07 9.43
N GLN A 29 -20.43 1.91 8.89
CA GLN A 29 -19.82 1.65 7.59
C GLN A 29 -18.77 0.56 7.76
N LYS A 30 -18.87 -0.50 6.95
CA LYS A 30 -17.88 -1.56 6.90
C LYS A 30 -16.84 -1.22 5.85
N SER A 31 -15.56 -1.36 6.19
CA SER A 31 -14.49 -1.14 5.23
C SER A 31 -13.34 -2.10 5.44
N ILE A 32 -12.62 -2.34 4.35
CA ILE A 32 -11.40 -3.13 4.30
C ILE A 32 -10.28 -2.31 3.71
N ILE A 33 -9.05 -2.64 4.08
CA ILE A 33 -7.85 -1.97 3.58
C ILE A 33 -7.14 -2.87 2.58
N LEU A 34 -6.78 -2.29 1.45
CA LEU A 34 -5.82 -2.81 0.50
C LEU A 34 -4.50 -2.05 0.69
N LYS A 35 -3.43 -2.75 1.03
CA LYS A 35 -2.06 -2.25 0.96
C LYS A 35 -1.42 -2.69 -0.35
N ALA A 36 -0.95 -1.75 -1.16
CA ALA A 36 -0.33 -2.09 -2.43
C ALA A 36 1.04 -1.42 -2.62
N VAL A 37 1.88 -2.07 -3.42
CA VAL A 37 3.03 -1.45 -4.08
C VAL A 37 2.81 -1.55 -5.57
N ALA A 38 2.77 -0.41 -6.27
CA ALA A 38 2.57 -0.38 -7.70
C ALA A 38 3.52 0.57 -8.43
N GLY A 39 3.86 0.21 -9.67
CA GLY A 39 4.64 1.04 -10.60
C GLY A 39 3.78 2.02 -11.40
N PHE A 40 4.44 2.88 -12.18
CA PHE A 40 3.80 3.83 -13.09
C PHE A 40 2.94 3.17 -14.17
N ASP A 41 3.36 1.99 -14.64
CA ASP A 41 2.67 1.15 -15.61
C ASP A 41 1.48 0.38 -15.01
N THR A 42 1.09 0.70 -13.77
CA THR A 42 0.06 0.02 -12.98
C THR A 42 0.38 -1.44 -12.65
N TRP A 43 1.63 -1.87 -12.85
CA TRP A 43 2.08 -3.17 -12.41
C TRP A 43 2.08 -3.25 -10.88
N VAL A 44 1.43 -4.29 -10.34
CA VAL A 44 1.31 -4.52 -8.91
C VAL A 44 2.42 -5.47 -8.47
N TRP A 45 3.39 -4.94 -7.72
CA TRP A 45 4.49 -5.71 -7.15
C TRP A 45 4.12 -6.42 -5.86
N HIS A 46 3.21 -5.82 -5.09
CA HIS A 46 2.73 -6.35 -3.82
C HIS A 46 1.29 -5.93 -3.60
N ALA A 47 0.47 -6.83 -3.06
CA ALA A 47 -0.86 -6.51 -2.58
C ALA A 47 -1.16 -7.33 -1.31
N PHE A 48 -1.68 -6.65 -0.29
CA PHE A 48 -2.08 -7.26 0.98
C PHE A 48 -3.46 -6.74 1.36
N PHE A 49 -4.40 -7.67 1.54
CA PHE A 49 -5.82 -7.38 1.68
C PHE A 49 -6.33 -7.82 3.05
N GLY A 50 -7.52 -7.34 3.38
CA GLY A 50 -8.33 -7.97 4.42
C GLY A 50 -8.15 -7.39 5.81
N VAL A 51 -7.38 -6.32 5.96
CA VAL A 51 -7.28 -5.62 7.24
C VAL A 51 -8.52 -4.77 7.46
N ALA A 52 -9.03 -4.74 8.70
CA ALA A 52 -10.16 -3.92 9.07
C ALA A 52 -9.91 -2.44 8.74
N GLY A 53 -10.89 -1.79 8.12
CA GLY A 53 -10.83 -0.40 7.68
C GLY A 53 -10.72 0.65 8.79
N SER A 54 -10.83 0.23 10.05
CA SER A 54 -10.59 1.03 11.24
C SER A 54 -9.10 1.21 11.57
N GLN A 55 -8.22 0.40 10.98
CA GLN A 55 -6.77 0.49 11.20
C GLN A 55 -6.14 1.61 10.36
N ASN A 56 -4.98 2.11 10.79
CA ASN A 56 -4.20 3.08 10.03
C ASN A 56 -3.11 2.39 9.18
N ASP A 57 -2.51 3.13 8.26
CA ASP A 57 -1.50 2.64 7.32
C ASP A 57 -0.28 2.01 7.98
N LEU A 58 0.11 2.47 9.18
CA LEU A 58 1.26 1.97 9.92
C LEU A 58 0.97 0.61 10.55
N ASN A 59 -0.23 0.42 11.10
CA ASN A 59 -0.68 -0.86 11.63
C ASN A 59 -0.78 -1.90 10.51
N VAL A 60 -1.31 -1.50 9.35
CA VAL A 60 -1.40 -2.33 8.15
C VAL A 60 0.00 -2.67 7.64
N LEU A 61 0.92 -1.70 7.65
CA LEU A 61 2.31 -1.95 7.27
C LEU A 61 2.98 -2.97 8.17
N GLY A 62 2.75 -2.91 9.49
CA GLY A 62 3.32 -3.86 10.45
C GLY A 62 2.79 -5.29 10.30
N GLN A 63 1.59 -5.47 9.75
CA GLN A 63 1.01 -6.80 9.45
C GLN A 63 1.39 -7.32 8.06
N SER A 64 1.72 -6.42 7.14
CA SER A 64 1.98 -6.74 5.74
C SER A 64 3.33 -7.45 5.57
N PRO A 65 3.39 -8.55 4.78
CA PRO A 65 4.65 -9.26 4.52
C PRO A 65 5.56 -8.55 3.50
N VAL A 66 5.20 -7.34 3.06
CA VAL A 66 5.87 -6.58 1.98
C VAL A 66 7.38 -6.42 2.14
N PHE A 67 7.89 -6.48 3.38
CA PHE A 67 9.32 -6.37 3.68
C PHE A 67 9.97 -7.66 4.16
N ASN A 68 9.27 -8.79 4.17
CA ASN A 68 9.79 -10.05 4.70
C ASN A 68 11.09 -10.47 4.00
N ASP A 69 11.13 -10.39 2.67
CA ASP A 69 12.32 -10.78 1.90
C ASP A 69 13.50 -9.83 2.15
N VAL A 70 13.21 -8.54 2.31
CA VAL A 70 14.23 -7.54 2.68
C VAL A 70 14.79 -7.83 4.07
N LEU A 71 13.91 -8.15 5.03
CA LEU A 71 14.29 -8.46 6.41
C LEU A 71 15.05 -9.79 6.52
N ARG A 72 14.76 -10.76 5.64
CA ARG A 72 15.47 -12.04 5.56
C ARG A 72 16.78 -11.96 4.77
N GLY A 73 17.03 -10.85 4.07
CA GLY A 73 18.16 -10.73 3.15
C GLY A 73 18.01 -11.52 1.85
N GLU A 74 16.78 -11.92 1.53
CA GLU A 74 16.41 -12.68 0.32
C GLU A 74 15.94 -11.76 -0.82
N ALA A 75 15.80 -10.46 -0.56
CA ALA A 75 15.41 -9.49 -1.57
C ALA A 75 16.41 -9.43 -2.73
N PRO A 76 15.94 -9.15 -3.97
CA PRO A 76 16.81 -9.01 -5.14
C PRO A 76 17.91 -7.98 -4.91
N ASN A 77 19.12 -8.32 -5.34
CA ASN A 77 20.24 -7.39 -5.28
C ASN A 77 20.06 -6.30 -6.35
N ILE A 78 19.91 -5.04 -5.91
CA ILE A 78 19.68 -3.89 -6.79
C ILE A 78 20.79 -2.90 -6.53
N THR A 79 21.65 -2.65 -7.52
CA THR A 79 22.70 -1.62 -7.41
C THR A 79 22.39 -0.43 -8.29
N TYR A 80 22.40 0.78 -7.72
CA TYR A 80 22.27 2.03 -8.47
C TYR A 80 23.07 3.16 -7.81
N GLU A 81 23.36 4.22 -8.55
CA GLU A 81 24.14 5.37 -8.07
C GLU A 81 23.31 6.65 -8.14
N ILE A 82 23.33 7.44 -7.06
CA ILE A 82 22.74 8.78 -7.01
C ILE A 82 23.76 9.71 -6.37
N ASN A 83 24.13 10.80 -7.03
CA ASN A 83 25.08 11.79 -6.53
C ASN A 83 26.38 11.15 -5.99
N ASN A 84 26.99 10.24 -6.78
CA ASN A 84 28.21 9.51 -6.41
C ASN A 84 28.08 8.60 -5.18
N THR A 85 26.85 8.31 -4.75
CA THR A 85 26.56 7.37 -3.67
C THR A 85 25.94 6.12 -4.26
N ILE A 86 26.56 4.97 -4.00
CA ILE A 86 26.08 3.66 -4.43
C ILE A 86 25.06 3.14 -3.40
N TYR A 87 23.91 2.69 -3.89
CA TYR A 87 22.86 2.06 -3.12
C TYR A 87 22.70 0.61 -3.56
N GLN A 88 22.51 -0.29 -2.62
CA GLN A 88 22.39 -1.75 -2.84
C GLN A 88 20.99 -2.30 -2.51
N THR A 89 20.07 -1.43 -2.09
CA THR A 89 18.70 -1.80 -1.73
C THR A 89 17.74 -0.96 -2.55
N GLY A 90 16.69 -1.60 -3.08
CA GLY A 90 15.61 -0.89 -3.76
C GLY A 90 14.86 0.06 -2.82
N TYR A 91 14.20 1.06 -3.40
CA TYR A 91 13.42 2.05 -2.66
C TYR A 91 11.98 2.15 -3.16
N TYR A 92 11.11 2.58 -2.26
CA TYR A 92 9.67 2.79 -2.45
C TYR A 92 9.31 4.25 -2.21
N LEU A 93 8.40 4.80 -3.01
CA LEU A 93 7.85 6.14 -2.77
C LEU A 93 6.73 6.08 -1.74
N ALA A 94 6.91 6.77 -0.62
CA ALA A 94 5.98 6.82 0.49
C ALA A 94 5.54 8.27 0.77
N ASP A 95 4.41 8.45 1.44
CA ASP A 95 4.01 9.77 1.94
C ASP A 95 4.77 10.15 3.23
N GLY A 96 4.34 11.25 3.85
CA GLY A 96 4.91 11.76 5.09
C GLY A 96 4.64 10.91 6.33
N ILE A 97 3.65 10.01 6.34
CA ILE A 97 3.25 9.26 7.56
C ILE A 97 4.09 8.00 7.79
N TYR A 98 4.74 7.46 6.75
CA TYR A 98 5.63 6.31 6.88
C TYR A 98 6.87 6.59 7.75
N PRO A 99 7.42 5.57 8.43
CA PRO A 99 8.63 5.72 9.21
C PRO A 99 9.83 6.10 8.33
N ARG A 100 10.87 6.67 8.94
CA ARG A 100 12.13 6.99 8.25
C ARG A 100 12.96 5.71 8.11
N TRP A 101 12.66 4.89 7.10
CA TRP A 101 13.47 3.74 6.72
C TRP A 101 14.32 4.05 5.49
N THR A 102 15.46 3.37 5.36
CA THR A 102 16.38 3.52 4.23
C THR A 102 15.74 3.12 2.89
N THR A 103 14.71 2.28 2.93
CA THR A 103 13.92 1.86 1.76
C THR A 103 12.83 2.85 1.37
N PHE A 104 12.50 3.85 2.20
CA PHE A 104 11.45 4.82 1.90
C PHE A 104 12.00 6.17 1.44
N VAL A 105 11.58 6.57 0.24
CA VAL A 105 11.75 7.93 -0.26
C VAL A 105 10.44 8.68 -0.04
N LYS A 106 10.42 9.52 0.99
CA LYS A 106 9.26 10.29 1.42
C LYS A 106 9.17 11.63 0.71
N THR A 107 7.95 12.15 0.55
CA THR A 107 7.76 13.57 0.22
C THR A 107 8.36 14.47 1.32
N ILE A 108 8.85 15.65 0.92
CA ILE A 108 9.37 16.65 1.87
C ILE A 108 8.18 17.41 2.45
N THR A 109 7.93 17.21 3.75
CA THR A 109 6.89 17.94 4.47
C THR A 109 7.29 19.40 4.65
N HIS A 110 6.51 20.33 4.09
CA HIS A 110 6.75 21.79 4.10
C HIS A 110 8.01 22.22 3.33
N PRO A 111 8.04 22.05 1.99
CA PRO A 111 9.16 22.48 1.17
C PRO A 111 9.33 24.01 1.22
N ARG A 112 10.55 24.50 1.47
CA ARG A 112 10.86 25.94 1.60
C ARG A 112 11.65 26.47 0.42
N SER A 113 12.52 25.66 -0.14
CA SER A 113 13.33 26.00 -1.30
C SER A 113 12.65 25.59 -2.61
N HIS A 114 13.08 26.19 -3.72
CA HIS A 114 12.58 25.81 -5.05
C HIS A 114 12.86 24.33 -5.37
N LYS A 115 14.03 23.82 -4.95
CA LYS A 115 14.42 22.41 -5.15
C LYS A 115 13.52 21.44 -4.37
N GLU A 116 13.21 21.77 -3.12
CA GLU A 116 12.32 20.94 -2.29
C GLU A 116 10.89 20.94 -2.85
N ASN A 117 10.40 22.10 -3.31
CA ASN A 117 9.09 22.20 -3.96
C ASN A 117 9.01 21.36 -5.23
N PHE A 118 10.07 21.41 -6.05
CA PHE A 118 10.18 20.61 -7.25
C PHE A 118 10.18 19.12 -6.92
N PHE A 119 11.00 18.70 -5.95
CA PHE A 119 11.07 17.30 -5.52
C PHE A 119 9.71 16.80 -4.99
N ALA A 120 9.09 17.53 -4.06
CA ALA A 120 7.80 17.15 -3.47
C ALA A 120 6.73 16.98 -4.54
N ARG A 121 6.62 17.94 -5.48
CA ARG A 121 5.64 17.88 -6.57
C ARG A 121 5.82 16.65 -7.47
N TYR A 122 7.04 16.33 -7.86
CA TYR A 122 7.29 15.16 -8.72
C TYR A 122 7.07 13.86 -7.95
N GLN A 123 7.57 13.77 -6.71
CA GLN A 123 7.40 12.58 -5.88
C GLN A 123 5.92 12.29 -5.62
N GLU A 124 5.13 13.30 -5.28
CA GLU A 124 3.69 13.17 -5.06
C GLU A 124 2.94 12.85 -6.36
N GLY A 125 3.40 13.36 -7.50
CA GLY A 125 2.92 13.00 -8.83
C GLY A 125 3.07 11.50 -9.10
N TYR A 126 4.27 10.94 -8.92
CA TYR A 126 4.53 9.50 -9.09
C TYR A 126 3.79 8.63 -8.05
N ARG A 127 3.46 9.18 -6.87
CA ARG A 127 2.61 8.48 -5.91
C ARG A 127 1.16 8.31 -6.38
N LYS A 128 0.67 9.13 -7.30
CA LYS A 128 -0.68 8.95 -7.86
C LYS A 128 -0.83 7.65 -8.65
N ASP A 129 0.27 7.03 -9.07
CA ASP A 129 0.23 5.76 -9.80
C ASP A 129 -0.25 4.59 -8.94
N VAL A 130 0.12 4.54 -7.66
CA VAL A 130 -0.40 3.50 -6.75
C VAL A 130 -1.87 3.75 -6.39
N GLU A 131 -2.28 5.01 -6.22
CA GLU A 131 -3.71 5.34 -6.06
C GLU A 131 -4.52 4.91 -7.29
N ARG A 132 -4.00 5.14 -8.50
CA ARG A 132 -4.62 4.71 -9.76
C ARG A 132 -4.71 3.19 -9.82
N SER A 133 -3.64 2.48 -9.48
CA SER A 133 -3.60 1.01 -9.48
C SER A 133 -4.59 0.42 -8.47
N CYS A 134 -4.63 0.96 -7.25
CA CYS A 134 -5.63 0.58 -6.24
C CYS A 134 -7.06 0.80 -6.73
N ARG A 135 -7.34 1.90 -7.44
CA ARG A 135 -8.66 2.13 -8.04
C ARG A 135 -9.01 1.06 -9.07
N LEU A 136 -8.09 0.72 -9.97
CA LEU A 136 -8.29 -0.34 -10.97
C LEU A 136 -8.60 -1.68 -10.31
N ILE A 137 -7.88 -2.03 -9.24
CA ILE A 137 -8.14 -3.23 -8.44
C ILE A 137 -9.53 -3.16 -7.80
N SER A 138 -9.88 -2.02 -7.19
CA SER A 138 -11.17 -1.86 -6.48
C SER A 138 -12.40 -1.84 -7.39
N CYS A 139 -12.24 -1.41 -8.66
CA CYS A 139 -13.33 -1.39 -9.64
C CYS A 139 -13.55 -2.75 -10.30
N ASN A 140 -12.57 -3.67 -10.20
CA ASN A 140 -12.67 -4.99 -10.78
C ASN A 140 -13.10 -5.99 -9.71
N GLU A 141 -14.41 -6.18 -9.57
CA GLU A 141 -15.00 -7.07 -8.57
C GLU A 141 -14.43 -8.50 -8.64
N ILE A 142 -14.06 -9.00 -9.83
CA ILE A 142 -13.49 -10.36 -9.97
C ILE A 142 -12.11 -10.46 -9.33
N LEU A 143 -11.22 -9.49 -9.60
CA LEU A 143 -9.90 -9.42 -8.96
C LEU A 143 -10.05 -9.30 -7.44
N PHE A 144 -11.03 -8.53 -7.00
CA PHE A 144 -11.33 -8.36 -5.59
C PHE A 144 -11.87 -9.65 -4.94
N TYR A 145 -12.93 -10.25 -5.48
CA TYR A 145 -13.51 -11.50 -4.96
C TYR A 145 -12.52 -12.66 -5.00
N SER A 146 -11.68 -12.74 -6.03
CA SER A 146 -10.61 -13.75 -6.10
C SER A 146 -9.58 -13.55 -4.98
N CYS A 147 -9.19 -12.30 -4.70
CA CYS A 147 -8.27 -12.01 -3.60
C CYS A 147 -8.92 -12.22 -2.22
N CYS A 148 -10.20 -11.87 -2.08
CA CYS A 148 -10.97 -12.13 -0.89
C CYS A 148 -11.35 -13.60 -0.71
N LYS A 149 -11.42 -14.44 -1.74
CA LYS A 149 -11.54 -15.91 -1.59
C LYS A 149 -10.33 -16.56 -0.92
N SER A 150 -9.25 -15.80 -0.72
CA SER A 150 -8.15 -16.24 0.16
C SER A 150 -8.53 -16.19 1.65
N PHE A 151 -9.62 -15.49 2.01
CA PHE A 151 -10.40 -15.79 3.21
C PHE A 151 -11.10 -17.13 2.96
N ARG A 152 -10.84 -18.14 3.82
CA ARG A 152 -11.30 -19.52 3.61
C ARG A 152 -12.76 -19.55 3.15
N ASP A 153 -13.06 -20.34 2.12
CA ASP A 153 -14.40 -20.49 1.53
C ASP A 153 -15.51 -20.82 2.56
N ASP A 154 -15.13 -21.29 3.74
CA ASP A 154 -16.01 -21.58 4.88
C ASP A 154 -16.61 -20.31 5.53
N GLU A 155 -15.98 -19.14 5.38
CA GLU A 155 -16.34 -17.91 6.12
C GLU A 155 -17.23 -16.95 5.33
N MET A 156 -17.31 -17.09 4.01
CA MET A 156 -18.17 -16.26 3.14
C MET A 156 -19.55 -16.85 2.85
N ASN A 157 -19.77 -18.13 3.16
CA ASN A 157 -21.02 -18.85 2.88
C ASN A 157 -21.99 -18.95 4.07
N SER A 158 -21.71 -18.31 5.21
CA SER A 158 -22.69 -18.22 6.29
C SER A 158 -23.68 -17.08 5.98
N THR A 159 -24.77 -17.46 5.31
CA THR A 159 -26.00 -16.67 5.07
C THR A 159 -26.51 -15.93 6.30
#